data_AF-A0A1H0MB13-F1
#
_entry.id   AF-A0A1H0MB13-F1
#
_cell.length_a   1.000
_cell.length_b   1.000
_cell.length_c   1.000
_cell.angle_alpha   90.00
_cell.angle_beta   90.00
_cell.angle_gamma   90.00
#
_symmetry.space_group_name_H-M   'P 1'
#
loop_
_entity.id
_entity.type
_entity.pdbx_description
1 polymer ?
#
loop_
_entity_poly.entity_id
_entity_poly.type
_entity_poly.pdbx_seq_one_letter_code
_entity_poly.pdbx_strand_id
1 'polypeptide(L)'
;MSSYQVAQISANVAKTNQGFIPANMRQSCSNCTHGRERREDRMPPYDSSSWHCKLGGFRTTAKAICDRYVAEQKSEVPHAHG
;
A
#
# COMPACT_ATOMS: atom_id res chain seq x y z
N MET A 1 -17.10 9.32 27.49
CA MET A 1 -16.35 9.33 26.22
C MET A 1 -15.54 10.62 26.17
N SER A 2 -14.27 10.56 25.81
CA SER A 2 -13.38 11.73 25.85
C SER A 2 -13.72 12.70 24.71
N SER A 3 -13.75 14.01 24.96
CA SER A 3 -13.99 15.05 23.94
C SER A 3 -13.02 14.94 22.74
N TYR A 4 -11.81 14.46 22.98
CA TYR A 4 -10.83 14.16 21.94
C TYR A 4 -11.26 13.03 21.00
N GLN A 5 -11.93 11.99 21.51
CA GLN A 5 -12.41 10.88 20.69
C GLN A 5 -13.51 11.34 19.73
N VAL A 6 -14.40 12.22 20.19
CA VAL A 6 -15.48 12.78 19.36
C VAL A 6 -14.92 13.64 18.23
N ALA A 7 -13.92 14.48 18.51
CA ALA A 7 -13.28 15.32 17.47
C ALA A 7 -12.57 14.49 16.38
N GLN A 8 -11.89 13.40 16.77
CA GLN A 8 -11.20 12.51 15.81
C GLN A 8 -12.18 11.76 14.90
N ILE A 9 -13.32 11.32 15.42
CA ILE A 9 -14.37 10.67 14.63
C ILE A 9 -14.92 11.65 13.58
N SER A 10 -15.27 12.87 13.98
CA SER A 10 -15.78 13.90 13.06
C SER A 10 -14.80 14.26 11.95
N ALA A 11 -13.50 14.34 12.25
CA ALA A 11 -12.47 14.61 11.25
C ALA A 11 -12.32 13.47 10.24
N ASN A 12 -12.43 12.22 10.67
CA ASN A 12 -12.38 11.07 9.76
C ASN A 12 -13.63 10.97 8.88
N VAL A 13 -14.81 11.25 9.43
CA VAL A 13 -16.06 11.33 8.64
C VAL A 13 -15.96 12.42 7.57
N ALA A 14 -15.43 13.60 7.91
CA ALA A 14 -15.23 14.69 6.96
C ALA A 14 -14.28 14.31 5.81
N LYS A 15 -13.19 13.57 6.09
CA LYS A 15 -12.26 13.07 5.07
C LYS A 15 -12.93 12.06 4.14
N THR A 16 -13.68 11.11 4.69
CA THR A 16 -14.40 10.10 3.90
C THR A 16 -15.46 10.74 3.01
N ASN A 17 -16.22 11.71 3.53
CA ASN A 17 -17.24 12.42 2.75
C ASN A 17 -16.65 13.25 1.59
N GLN A 18 -15.39 13.67 1.69
CA GLN A 18 -14.65 14.33 0.61
C GLN A 18 -14.00 13.32 -0.38
N GLY A 19 -14.23 12.02 -0.20
CA GLY A 19 -13.65 10.98 -1.05
C GLY A 19 -12.16 10.75 -0.80
N PHE A 20 -11.63 11.11 0.37
CA PHE A 20 -10.22 10.91 0.68
C PHE A 20 -9.89 9.43 0.84
N ILE A 21 -9.04 8.90 -0.05
CA ILE A 21 -8.56 7.51 0.02
C ILE A 21 -7.14 7.48 0.62
N PRO A 22 -6.93 6.75 1.74
CA PRO A 22 -5.61 6.52 2.33
C PRO A 22 -4.61 5.95 1.31
N ALA A 23 -3.35 6.38 1.38
CA ALA A 23 -2.33 5.96 0.41
C ALA A 23 -2.16 4.43 0.30
N ASN A 24 -2.32 3.70 1.40
CA ASN A 24 -2.27 2.24 1.46
C ASN A 24 -3.51 1.54 0.86
N MET A 25 -4.64 2.24 0.77
CA MET A 25 -5.87 1.73 0.14
C MET A 25 -5.95 2.07 -1.35
N ARG A 26 -5.10 2.98 -1.84
CA ARG A 26 -5.02 3.29 -3.27
C ARG A 26 -4.49 2.08 -4.02
N GLN A 27 -5.19 1.70 -5.08
CA GLN A 27 -4.75 0.64 -5.97
C GLN A 27 -3.37 0.99 -6.56
N SER A 28 -2.44 0.07 -6.47
CA SER A 28 -1.06 0.27 -6.91
C SER A 28 -0.36 -1.07 -7.13
N CYS A 29 0.82 -1.05 -7.74
CA CYS A 29 1.65 -2.24 -7.86
C CYS A 29 2.07 -2.75 -6.47
N SER A 30 2.14 -1.88 -5.46
CA SER A 30 2.52 -2.23 -4.08
C SER A 30 1.52 -3.11 -3.32
N ASN A 31 0.25 -3.09 -3.72
CA ASN A 31 -0.84 -3.91 -3.15
C ASN A 31 -1.55 -4.74 -4.23
N CYS A 32 -0.84 -5.05 -5.32
CA CYS A 32 -1.33 -5.90 -6.40
C CYS A 32 -0.76 -7.31 -6.24
N THR A 33 -1.60 -8.32 -6.43
CA THR A 33 -1.22 -9.75 -6.46
C THR A 33 -0.08 -10.03 -7.45
N HIS A 34 0.02 -9.25 -8.53
CA HIS A 34 1.08 -9.37 -9.53
C HIS A 34 2.35 -8.56 -9.21
N GLY A 35 2.30 -7.65 -8.24
CA GLY A 35 3.45 -6.91 -7.76
C GLY A 35 4.39 -7.77 -6.92
N ARG A 36 5.67 -7.41 -6.90
CA ARG A 36 6.63 -7.87 -5.90
C ARG A 36 7.74 -6.86 -5.75
N GLU A 37 8.17 -6.63 -4.53
CA GLU A 37 9.46 -6.00 -4.26
C GLU A 37 10.56 -7.00 -4.58
N ARG A 38 11.58 -6.55 -5.30
CA ARG A 38 12.84 -7.28 -5.47
C ARG A 38 13.94 -6.43 -4.88
N ARG A 39 14.64 -7.00 -3.88
CA ARG A 39 15.94 -6.49 -3.49
C ARG A 39 16.90 -6.85 -4.61
N GLU A 40 17.43 -5.82 -5.27
CA GLU A 40 18.55 -6.01 -6.18
C GLU A 40 19.79 -6.09 -5.31
N ASP A 41 20.41 -7.28 -5.26
CA ASP A 41 21.68 -7.47 -4.58
C ASP A 41 22.75 -6.67 -5.34
N ARG A 42 22.93 -5.43 -4.91
CA ARG A 42 24.01 -4.55 -5.33
C ARG A 42 24.83 -4.29 -4.09
N MET A 43 26.15 -4.42 -4.23
CA MET A 43 27.09 -4.15 -3.15
C MET A 43 26.72 -2.85 -2.42
N PRO A 44 26.80 -2.83 -1.07
CA PRO A 44 26.64 -1.60 -0.29
C PRO A 44 27.48 -0.46 -0.90
N PRO A 45 26.98 0.79 -0.90
CA PRO A 45 25.89 1.35 -0.10
C PRO A 45 24.52 1.42 -0.80
N TYR A 46 24.35 0.81 -1.98
CA TYR A 46 23.17 1.03 -2.83
C TYR A 46 22.26 -0.21 -2.89
N ASP A 47 21.73 -0.62 -1.74
CA ASP A 47 20.54 -1.48 -1.71
C ASP A 47 19.37 -0.69 -2.33
N SER A 48 19.07 -0.93 -3.60
CA SER A 48 17.89 -0.37 -4.25
C SER A 48 16.82 -1.44 -4.35
N SER A 49 15.77 -1.32 -3.53
CA SER A 49 14.53 -2.05 -3.77
C SER A 49 13.92 -1.60 -5.09
N SER A 50 13.70 -2.54 -6.00
CA SER A 50 12.94 -2.29 -7.22
C SER A 50 11.60 -3.01 -7.16
N TRP A 51 10.56 -2.40 -7.73
CA TRP A 51 9.26 -3.07 -7.87
C TRP A 51 9.19 -3.77 -9.20
N HIS A 52 8.61 -4.97 -9.24
CA HIS A 52 8.52 -5.77 -10.45
C HIS A 52 7.10 -6.28 -10.67
N CYS A 53 6.62 -6.17 -11.92
CA CYS A 53 5.36 -6.75 -12.34
C CYS A 53 5.59 -8.20 -12.80
N LYS A 54 5.02 -9.18 -12.09
CA LYS A 54 5.09 -10.60 -12.46
C LYS A 54 4.32 -10.91 -13.75
N LEU A 55 3.20 -10.21 -13.99
CA LEU A 55 2.35 -10.43 -15.15
C LEU A 55 3.01 -9.98 -16.47
N GLY A 56 3.71 -8.84 -16.44
CA GLY A 56 4.36 -8.25 -17.62
C GLY A 56 5.87 -8.51 -17.72
N GLY A 57 6.51 -9.01 -16.67
CA GLY A 57 7.94 -9.32 -16.69
C GLY A 57 8.86 -8.10 -16.66
N PHE A 58 8.40 -6.93 -16.20
CA PHE A 58 9.17 -5.68 -16.20
C PHE A 58 9.24 -4.98 -14.83
N ARG A 59 10.25 -4.12 -14.67
CA ARG A 59 10.40 -3.21 -13.52
C ARG A 59 9.37 -2.09 -13.58
N THR A 60 8.83 -1.73 -12.43
CA THR A 60 7.88 -0.63 -12.26
C THR A 60 8.13 0.07 -10.92
N THR A 61 7.31 1.06 -10.57
CA THR A 61 7.35 1.70 -9.25
C THR A 61 6.24 1.14 -8.37
N ALA A 62 6.44 1.17 -7.05
CA ALA A 62 5.44 0.73 -6.06
C ALA A 62 4.09 1.47 -6.25
N LYS A 63 4.11 2.73 -6.70
CA LYS A 63 2.94 3.59 -6.86
C LYS A 63 2.26 3.49 -8.24
N ALA A 64 2.85 2.77 -9.20
CA ALA A 64 2.23 2.60 -10.52
C ALA A 64 0.95 1.74 -10.43
N ILE A 65 0.11 1.79 -11.47
CA ILE A 65 -1.09 0.96 -11.61
C ILE A 65 -1.30 0.60 -13.09
N CYS A 66 -1.98 -0.51 -13.37
CA CYS A 66 -2.41 -0.88 -14.71
C CYS A 66 -3.84 -1.46 -14.68
N ASP A 67 -4.50 -1.54 -15.82
CA ASP A 67 -5.90 -2.02 -15.94
C ASP A 67 -6.09 -3.50 -15.55
N ARG A 68 -5.00 -4.25 -15.42
CA ARG A 68 -5.00 -5.66 -14.96
C ARG A 68 -4.70 -5.78 -13.46
N TYR A 69 -5.02 -4.75 -12.69
CA TYR A 69 -4.85 -4.74 -11.23
C TYR A 69 -5.73 -5.81 -10.58
N VAL A 70 -5.12 -6.60 -9.69
CA VAL A 70 -5.82 -7.56 -8.83
C VAL A 70 -5.37 -7.29 -7.41
N ALA A 71 -6.29 -6.91 -6.53
CA ALA A 71 -5.96 -6.60 -5.14
C ALA A 71 -5.30 -7.81 -4.46
N GLU A 72 -4.19 -7.58 -3.78
CA GLU A 72 -3.63 -8.56 -2.87
C GLU A 72 -4.57 -8.69 -1.67
N GLN A 73 -4.97 -9.93 -1.34
CA GLN A 73 -5.65 -10.18 -0.08
C GLN A 73 -4.63 -10.04 1.04
N LYS A 74 -4.46 -8.82 1.53
CA LYS A 74 -3.68 -8.61 2.75
C LYS A 74 -4.49 -9.23 3.88
N SER A 75 -4.18 -10.47 4.22
CA SER A 75 -4.69 -11.11 5.44
C SER A 75 -4.37 -10.16 6.57
N GLU A 76 -5.39 -9.55 7.16
CA GLU A 76 -5.25 -8.79 8.40
C GLU A 76 -4.81 -9.81 9.46
N VAL A 77 -3.50 -10.00 9.61
CA VAL A 77 -2.95 -10.71 10.75
C VAL A 77 -3.13 -9.71 11.90
N PRO A 78 -4.02 -9.94 12.86
CA PRO A 78 -4.09 -9.09 14.03
C PRO A 78 -2.70 -9.15 14.68
N HIS A 79 -2.01 -8.03 14.70
CA HIS A 79 -0.80 -7.86 15.48
C HIS A 79 -1.22 -7.94 16.95
N ALA A 80 -1.24 -9.15 17.49
CA ALA A 80 -1.32 -9.37 18.92
C ALA A 80 -0.03 -8.81 19.53
N HIS A 81 -0.12 -7.60 20.07
CA HIS A 81 0.85 -7.11 21.03
C HIS A 81 0.71 -7.98 22.29
N GLY A 82 1.71 -8.83 22.52
CA GLY A 82 1.93 -9.49 23.81
C GLY A 82 2.65 -8.58 24.79
#